data_AF-Q4RRF0-F1
#
_entry.id   AF-Q4RRF0-F1
#
_cell.length_a   1.000
_cell.length_b   1.000
_cell.length_c   1.000
_cell.angle_alpha   90.00
_cell.angle_beta   90.00
_cell.angle_gamma   90.00
#
_symmetry.space_group_name_H-M   'P 1'
#
loop_
_entity.id
_entity.type
_entity.pdbx_description
1 polymer ?
#
loop_
_entity_poly.entity_id
_entity_poly.type
_entity_poly.pdbx_seq_one_letter_code
_entity_poly.pdbx_strand_id
1 'polypeptide(L)'
;KLFSMIDMKPPISRAKMMSVTKAAIKAIKLYKHVVQIVEKFIKKCKPELKVPGLYVVDSIVRQSRHQFGVDKDVFGPRFQKNFTDTFQNLYHCPEEDKNKIVRVLHLWQKNGVFDINLLQSLLDMANGNKTSPNIVEVCSTTLWIGQLDKKTQQSDVVSLLEEFGQIESINMIPPRGCAYIVMVHRQDAYTALNKLSRGSYRVNQKPVKIACALNKGIKSTHKKFWDVEQGVTYIPWTKVRVEDLESYQEGGILDADTLNPG
;
A
#
# COMPACT_ATOMS: atom_id res chain seq x y z
N LYS A 1 -31.52 -1.04 -13.64
CA LYS A 1 -31.10 0.00 -14.61
C LYS A 1 -29.59 -0.01 -14.91
N LEU A 2 -28.72 -0.04 -13.90
CA LEU A 2 -27.27 -0.13 -14.13
C LEU A 2 -26.88 -1.47 -14.76
N PHE A 3 -27.27 -2.59 -14.16
CA PHE A 3 -26.90 -3.94 -14.64
C PHE A 3 -27.39 -4.28 -16.05
N SER A 4 -28.45 -3.62 -16.55
CA SER A 4 -28.85 -3.76 -17.96
C SER A 4 -27.86 -3.15 -18.96
N MET A 5 -26.76 -2.54 -18.50
CA MET A 5 -25.63 -2.16 -19.36
C MET A 5 -24.68 -3.33 -19.63
N ILE A 6 -24.75 -4.44 -18.89
CA ILE A 6 -23.85 -5.60 -19.06
C ILE A 6 -23.94 -6.20 -20.46
N ASP A 7 -25.15 -6.22 -21.02
CA ASP A 7 -25.43 -6.82 -22.33
C ASP A 7 -25.33 -5.80 -23.48
N MET A 8 -24.99 -4.54 -23.18
CA MET A 8 -24.89 -3.47 -24.17
C MET A 8 -23.46 -3.34 -24.69
N LYS A 9 -23.31 -3.22 -26.02
CA LYS A 9 -22.02 -2.87 -26.63
C LYS A 9 -21.77 -1.36 -26.48
N PRO A 10 -20.61 -0.93 -25.96
CA PRO A 10 -20.23 0.49 -25.96
C PRO A 10 -20.18 1.08 -27.39
N PRO A 11 -20.44 2.40 -27.56
CA PRO A 11 -20.68 3.41 -26.52
C PRO A 11 -22.11 3.34 -25.95
N ILE A 12 -22.23 3.52 -24.63
CA ILE A 12 -23.55 3.56 -23.97
C ILE A 12 -24.24 4.89 -24.30
N SER A 13 -25.50 4.81 -24.74
CA SER A 13 -26.24 6.00 -25.16
C SER A 13 -26.44 7.01 -24.03
N ARG A 14 -26.48 8.30 -24.38
CA ARG A 14 -26.76 9.40 -23.43
C ARG A 14 -28.08 9.18 -22.68
N ALA A 15 -29.12 8.74 -23.38
CA ALA A 15 -30.42 8.43 -22.78
C ALA A 15 -30.32 7.34 -21.72
N LYS A 16 -29.53 6.29 -21.98
CA LYS A 16 -29.29 5.22 -21.00
C LYS A 16 -28.55 5.76 -19.77
N MET A 17 -27.51 6.55 -19.97
CA MET A 17 -26.74 7.14 -18.87
C MET A 17 -27.63 8.02 -17.98
N MET A 18 -28.43 8.90 -18.59
CA MET A 18 -29.40 9.72 -17.87
C MET A 18 -30.44 8.90 -17.10
N SER A 19 -30.90 7.78 -17.66
CA SER A 19 -31.84 6.89 -16.96
C SER A 19 -31.24 6.26 -15.70
N VAL A 20 -29.95 5.92 -15.73
CA VAL A 20 -29.20 5.42 -14.56
C VAL A 20 -29.01 6.53 -13.53
N THR A 21 -28.52 7.70 -13.95
CA THR A 21 -28.31 8.86 -13.07
C THR A 21 -29.61 9.30 -12.40
N LYS A 22 -30.72 9.43 -13.14
CA LYS A 22 -32.03 9.79 -12.57
C LYS A 22 -32.49 8.80 -11.49
N ALA A 23 -32.23 7.51 -11.68
CA ALA A 23 -32.56 6.51 -10.66
C ALA A 23 -31.66 6.60 -9.43
N ALA A 24 -30.36 6.85 -9.60
CA ALA A 24 -29.45 7.09 -8.48
C ALA A 24 -29.86 8.31 -7.65
N ILE A 25 -30.15 9.43 -8.30
CA ILE A 25 -30.57 10.67 -7.64
C ILE A 25 -31.92 10.51 -6.94
N LYS A 26 -32.89 9.82 -7.55
CA LYS A 26 -34.17 9.51 -6.88
C LYS A 26 -33.98 8.65 -5.62
N ALA A 27 -32.91 7.84 -5.59
CA ALA A 27 -32.55 6.96 -4.48
C ALA A 27 -31.53 7.58 -3.51
N ILE A 28 -31.39 8.91 -3.45
CA ILE A 28 -30.38 9.60 -2.62
C ILE A 28 -30.44 9.22 -1.13
N LYS A 29 -31.62 8.92 -0.57
CA LYS A 29 -31.76 8.43 0.82
C LYS A 29 -31.01 7.11 1.07
N LEU A 30 -30.73 6.35 0.00
CA LEU A 30 -29.99 5.09 0.01
C LEU A 30 -28.64 5.22 -0.71
N TYR A 31 -28.04 6.42 -0.77
CA TYR A 31 -26.83 6.71 -1.56
C TYR A 31 -25.68 5.71 -1.31
N LYS A 32 -25.50 5.23 -0.07
CA LYS A 32 -24.47 4.21 0.26
C LYS A 32 -24.66 2.92 -0.54
N HIS A 33 -25.91 2.44 -0.66
CA HIS A 33 -26.23 1.26 -1.46
C HIS A 33 -26.08 1.53 -2.95
N VAL A 34 -26.47 2.72 -3.41
CA VAL A 34 -26.27 3.13 -4.81
C VAL A 34 -24.78 3.10 -5.18
N VAL A 35 -23.92 3.70 -4.35
CA VAL A 35 -22.46 3.69 -4.54
C VAL A 35 -21.92 2.26 -4.56
N GLN A 36 -22.29 1.43 -3.59
CA GLN A 36 -21.87 0.03 -3.52
C GLN A 36 -22.27 -0.75 -4.79
N ILE A 37 -23.46 -0.51 -5.33
CA ILE A 37 -23.93 -1.13 -6.57
C ILE A 37 -23.08 -0.70 -7.77
N VAL A 38 -22.70 0.58 -7.85
CA VAL A 38 -21.85 1.11 -8.93
C VAL A 38 -20.42 0.56 -8.83
N GLU A 39 -19.82 0.57 -7.64
CA GLU A 39 -18.50 -0.03 -7.38
C GLU A 39 -18.49 -1.54 -7.74
N LYS A 40 -19.52 -2.28 -7.32
CA LYS A 40 -19.68 -3.70 -7.64
C LYS A 40 -19.84 -3.95 -9.14
N PHE A 41 -20.55 -3.06 -9.85
CA PHE A 41 -20.65 -3.12 -11.31
C PHE A 41 -19.27 -2.93 -11.95
N ILE A 42 -18.53 -1.89 -11.59
CA ILE A 42 -17.18 -1.61 -12.11
C ILE A 42 -16.24 -2.80 -11.85
N LYS A 43 -16.27 -3.37 -10.65
CA LYS A 43 -15.45 -4.53 -10.27
C LYS A 43 -15.73 -5.75 -11.15
N LYS A 44 -17.01 -6.02 -11.48
CA LYS A 44 -17.43 -7.26 -12.15
C LYS A 44 -17.66 -7.15 -13.65
N CYS A 45 -17.81 -5.94 -14.20
CA CYS A 45 -18.10 -5.77 -15.61
C CYS A 45 -16.89 -6.11 -16.48
N LYS A 46 -17.16 -6.42 -17.74
CA LYS A 46 -16.13 -6.67 -18.76
C LYS A 46 -15.25 -5.42 -18.99
N PRO A 47 -14.02 -5.58 -19.50
CA PRO A 47 -13.10 -4.46 -19.77
C PRO A 47 -13.71 -3.30 -20.55
N GLU A 48 -14.58 -3.57 -21.52
CA GLU A 48 -15.19 -2.55 -22.40
C GLU A 48 -16.22 -1.68 -21.66
N LEU A 49 -16.69 -2.14 -20.49
CA LEU A 49 -17.68 -1.43 -19.66
C LEU A 49 -17.05 -0.62 -18.52
N LYS A 50 -15.73 -0.63 -18.37
CA LYS A 50 -15.03 0.13 -17.32
C LYS A 50 -15.22 1.63 -17.49
N VAL A 51 -14.95 2.17 -18.68
CA VAL A 51 -15.16 3.60 -18.99
C VAL A 51 -16.63 4.01 -18.83
N PRO A 52 -17.62 3.25 -19.37
CA PRO A 52 -19.03 3.48 -19.04
C PRO A 52 -19.35 3.49 -17.55
N GLY A 53 -18.72 2.62 -16.75
CA GLY A 53 -18.86 2.60 -15.30
C GLY A 53 -18.35 3.89 -14.64
N LEU A 54 -17.20 4.41 -15.08
CA LEU A 54 -16.69 5.71 -14.63
C LEU A 54 -17.62 6.86 -15.02
N TYR A 55 -18.20 6.84 -16.23
CA TYR A 55 -19.19 7.84 -16.63
C TYR A 55 -20.47 7.79 -15.80
N VAL A 56 -20.85 6.64 -15.23
CA VAL A 56 -21.95 6.56 -14.25
C VAL A 56 -21.57 7.33 -12.97
N VAL A 57 -20.38 7.09 -12.42
CA VAL A 57 -19.89 7.77 -11.22
C VAL A 57 -19.90 9.29 -11.44
N ASP A 58 -19.25 9.72 -12.51
CA ASP A 58 -19.17 11.11 -12.90
C ASP A 58 -20.57 11.76 -13.07
N SER A 59 -21.46 11.11 -13.82
CA SER A 59 -22.80 11.64 -14.09
C SER A 59 -23.64 11.76 -12.82
N ILE A 60 -23.51 10.81 -11.88
CA ILE A 60 -24.18 10.86 -10.57
C ILE A 60 -23.66 12.02 -9.73
N VAL A 61 -22.33 12.15 -9.60
CA VAL A 61 -21.69 13.21 -8.79
C VAL A 61 -22.04 14.59 -9.36
N ARG A 62 -21.92 14.77 -10.68
CA ARG A 62 -22.27 16.02 -11.35
C ARG A 62 -23.73 16.39 -11.15
N GLN A 63 -24.65 15.44 -11.35
CA GLN A 63 -26.08 15.71 -11.19
C GLN A 63 -26.44 16.02 -9.73
N SER A 64 -25.82 15.32 -8.77
CA SER A 64 -26.05 15.57 -7.34
C SER A 64 -25.60 16.97 -6.94
N ARG A 65 -24.37 17.37 -7.30
CA ARG A 65 -23.83 18.72 -7.04
C ARG A 65 -24.67 19.80 -7.70
N HIS A 66 -25.11 19.57 -8.94
CA HIS A 66 -25.95 20.52 -9.66
C HIS A 66 -27.34 20.70 -9.01
N GLN A 67 -27.97 19.60 -8.59
CA GLN A 67 -29.33 19.62 -8.06
C GLN A 67 -29.40 20.05 -6.59
N PHE A 68 -28.39 19.73 -5.77
CA PHE A 68 -28.43 19.95 -4.32
C PHE A 68 -27.39 20.97 -3.83
N GLY A 69 -26.44 21.37 -4.68
CA GLY A 69 -25.28 22.17 -4.30
C GLY A 69 -24.08 21.31 -3.92
N VAL A 70 -22.89 21.90 -4.02
CA VAL A 70 -21.61 21.23 -3.78
C VAL A 70 -21.52 20.65 -2.36
N ASP A 71 -21.88 21.44 -1.35
CA ASP A 71 -21.75 21.05 0.07
C ASP A 71 -22.76 19.99 0.51
N LYS A 72 -23.82 19.78 -0.27
CA LYS A 72 -24.88 18.80 0.02
C LYS A 72 -24.73 17.51 -0.78
N ASP A 73 -23.71 17.40 -1.64
CA ASP A 73 -23.45 16.17 -2.36
C ASP A 73 -23.01 15.04 -1.42
N VAL A 74 -23.79 13.97 -1.39
CA VAL A 74 -23.49 12.77 -0.60
C VAL A 74 -22.76 11.70 -1.41
N PHE A 75 -22.76 11.78 -2.75
CA PHE A 75 -22.19 10.75 -3.61
C PHE A 75 -20.69 10.89 -3.76
N GLY A 76 -20.18 12.09 -4.05
CA GLY A 76 -18.74 12.35 -4.22
C GLY A 76 -17.91 11.87 -3.03
N PRO A 77 -18.17 12.37 -1.81
CA PRO A 77 -17.44 11.93 -0.61
C PRO A 77 -17.59 10.43 -0.32
N ARG A 78 -18.68 9.80 -0.76
CA ARG A 78 -18.91 8.37 -0.56
C ARG A 78 -18.12 7.51 -1.52
N PHE A 79 -18.07 7.87 -2.80
CA PHE A 79 -17.24 7.19 -3.79
C PHE A 79 -15.74 7.34 -3.45
N GLN A 80 -15.33 8.52 -3.00
CA GLN A 80 -13.93 8.81 -2.64
C GLN A 80 -13.36 7.81 -1.63
N LYS A 81 -14.18 7.26 -0.71
CA LYS A 81 -13.72 6.28 0.29
C LYS A 81 -13.05 5.04 -0.29
N ASN A 82 -13.40 4.66 -1.52
CA ASN A 82 -12.90 3.46 -2.20
C ASN A 82 -12.30 3.79 -3.58
N PHE A 83 -11.89 5.03 -3.83
CA PHE A 83 -11.42 5.45 -5.15
C PHE A 83 -10.20 4.66 -5.62
N THR A 84 -9.21 4.40 -4.77
CA THR A 84 -8.04 3.59 -5.16
C THR A 84 -8.46 2.22 -5.71
N ASP A 85 -9.28 1.47 -4.97
CA ASP A 85 -9.75 0.14 -5.39
C ASP A 85 -10.66 0.23 -6.64
N THR A 86 -11.50 1.27 -6.72
CA THR A 86 -12.37 1.51 -7.89
C THR A 86 -11.54 1.79 -9.14
N PHE A 87 -10.51 2.63 -9.05
CA PHE A 87 -9.66 3.01 -10.18
C PHE A 87 -8.71 1.88 -10.59
N GLN A 88 -8.19 1.09 -9.65
CA GLN A 88 -7.50 -0.16 -9.98
C GLN A 88 -8.39 -1.05 -10.86
N ASN A 89 -9.67 -1.24 -10.50
CA ASN A 89 -10.61 -2.00 -11.34
C ASN A 89 -10.90 -1.32 -12.68
N LEU A 90 -10.96 0.02 -12.75
CA LEU A 90 -11.21 0.78 -13.97
C LEU A 90 -10.05 0.68 -14.97
N TYR A 91 -8.80 0.65 -14.50
CA TYR A 91 -7.61 0.54 -15.35
C TYR A 91 -7.42 -0.84 -15.99
N HIS A 92 -8.24 -1.83 -15.65
CA HIS A 92 -8.40 -3.08 -16.42
C HIS A 92 -9.29 -2.88 -17.68
N CYS A 93 -9.32 -1.66 -18.24
CA CYS A 93 -9.97 -1.36 -19.51
C CYS A 93 -9.01 -1.63 -20.69
N PRO A 94 -9.50 -1.66 -21.94
CA PRO A 94 -8.62 -1.64 -23.11
C PRO A 94 -7.64 -0.45 -23.08
N GLU A 95 -6.45 -0.61 -23.64
CA GLU A 95 -5.40 0.41 -23.62
C GLU A 95 -5.86 1.71 -24.30
N GLU A 96 -6.58 1.59 -25.42
CA GLU A 96 -7.16 2.72 -26.15
C GLU A 96 -8.19 3.53 -25.33
N ASP A 97 -8.71 2.94 -24.26
CA ASP A 97 -9.72 3.53 -23.38
C ASP A 97 -9.12 4.26 -22.16
N LYS A 98 -7.84 4.04 -21.81
CA LYS A 98 -7.19 4.69 -20.67
C LYS A 98 -7.21 6.21 -20.75
N ASN A 99 -6.99 6.76 -21.95
CA ASN A 99 -7.05 8.20 -22.20
C ASN A 99 -8.44 8.80 -21.88
N LYS A 100 -9.51 8.00 -21.95
CA LYS A 100 -10.87 8.44 -21.59
C LYS A 100 -11.01 8.56 -20.07
N ILE A 101 -10.37 7.69 -19.29
CA ILE A 101 -10.31 7.77 -17.82
C ILE A 101 -9.53 9.02 -17.40
N VAL A 102 -8.33 9.20 -17.96
CA VAL A 102 -7.46 10.36 -17.70
C VAL A 102 -8.18 11.68 -18.01
N ARG A 103 -8.95 11.73 -19.10
CA ARG A 103 -9.79 12.91 -19.42
C ARG A 103 -10.84 13.21 -18.34
N VAL A 104 -11.46 12.21 -17.72
CA VAL A 104 -12.42 12.43 -16.63
C VAL A 104 -11.71 12.99 -15.39
N LEU A 105 -10.54 12.45 -15.04
CA LEU A 105 -9.75 12.94 -13.91
C LEU A 105 -9.32 14.40 -14.08
N HIS A 106 -8.82 14.79 -15.26
CA HIS A 106 -8.50 16.19 -15.56
C HIS A 106 -9.73 17.10 -15.53
N LEU A 107 -10.89 16.61 -15.97
CA LEU A 107 -12.14 17.37 -15.86
C LEU A 107 -12.56 17.55 -14.40
N TRP A 108 -12.40 16.54 -13.56
CA TRP A 108 -12.66 16.65 -12.12
C TRP A 108 -11.71 17.65 -11.45
N GLN A 109 -10.43 17.64 -11.82
CA GLN A 109 -9.43 18.60 -11.32
C GLN A 109 -9.78 20.03 -11.73
N LYS A 110 -10.00 20.26 -13.03
CA LYS A 110 -10.34 21.57 -13.59
C LYS A 110 -11.60 22.17 -12.94
N ASN A 111 -12.58 21.33 -12.60
CA ASN A 111 -13.85 21.77 -12.02
C ASN A 111 -13.90 21.67 -10.49
N GLY A 112 -12.79 21.35 -9.82
CA GLY A 112 -12.74 21.21 -8.35
C GLY A 112 -13.76 20.21 -7.82
N VAL A 113 -13.96 19.08 -8.51
CA VAL A 113 -14.91 18.04 -8.09
C VAL A 113 -14.35 17.23 -6.93
N PHE A 114 -13.04 16.94 -6.98
CA PHE A 114 -12.28 16.24 -5.95
C PHE A 114 -10.95 16.95 -5.70
N ASP A 115 -10.33 16.62 -4.57
CA ASP A 115 -9.02 17.15 -4.18
C ASP A 115 -7.92 16.84 -5.20
N ILE A 116 -7.02 17.80 -5.40
CA ILE A 116 -5.98 17.71 -6.43
C ILE A 116 -4.98 16.58 -6.15
N ASN A 117 -4.57 16.37 -4.90
CA ASN A 117 -3.57 15.36 -4.55
C ASN A 117 -4.15 13.95 -4.75
N LEU A 118 -5.41 13.76 -4.35
CA LEU A 118 -6.14 12.54 -4.65
C LEU A 118 -6.17 12.26 -6.15
N LEU A 119 -6.51 13.25 -6.98
CA LEU A 119 -6.61 13.09 -8.43
C LEU A 119 -5.26 12.78 -9.08
N GLN A 120 -4.16 13.37 -8.58
CA GLN A 120 -2.82 13.04 -9.07
C GLN A 120 -2.46 11.59 -8.78
N SER A 121 -2.70 11.10 -7.56
CA SER A 121 -2.48 9.68 -7.24
C SER A 121 -3.29 8.75 -8.16
N LEU A 122 -4.48 9.17 -8.62
CA LEU A 122 -5.27 8.39 -9.58
C LEU A 122 -4.70 8.47 -11.02
N LEU A 123 -4.11 9.60 -11.41
CA LEU A 123 -3.46 9.79 -12.71
C LEU A 123 -2.16 8.98 -12.80
N ASP A 124 -1.38 8.93 -11.72
CA ASP A 124 -0.13 8.15 -11.67
C ASP A 124 -0.38 6.66 -11.89
N MET A 125 -1.49 6.12 -11.37
CA MET A 125 -1.93 4.75 -11.66
C MET A 125 -2.15 4.47 -13.15
N ALA A 126 -2.49 5.49 -13.97
CA ALA A 126 -2.69 5.31 -15.41
C ALA A 126 -1.37 5.10 -16.17
N ASN A 127 -0.28 5.70 -15.68
CA ASN A 127 1.01 5.73 -16.35
C ASN A 127 1.83 4.44 -16.16
N GLY A 128 1.28 3.43 -15.48
CA GLY A 128 2.01 2.19 -15.23
C GLY A 128 3.19 2.37 -14.26
N ASN A 129 3.37 3.58 -13.69
CA ASN A 129 3.94 3.72 -12.37
C ASN A 129 3.02 2.87 -11.51
N LYS A 130 3.47 1.65 -11.20
CA LYS A 130 2.91 0.92 -10.08
C LYS A 130 2.93 1.95 -8.97
N THR A 131 1.76 2.46 -8.56
CA THR A 131 1.65 3.00 -7.23
C THR A 131 2.17 1.86 -6.39
N SER A 132 3.43 1.97 -5.93
CA SER A 132 3.97 1.13 -4.89
C SER A 132 2.81 0.99 -3.93
N PRO A 133 2.33 -0.25 -3.69
CA PRO A 133 1.10 -0.44 -2.91
C PRO A 133 1.24 0.48 -1.71
N ASN A 134 0.24 1.34 -1.44
CA ASN A 134 0.35 2.48 -0.51
C ASN A 134 0.78 2.00 0.89
N ILE A 135 2.06 1.71 1.05
CA ILE A 135 2.70 0.82 2.00
C ILE A 135 4.10 1.38 2.19
N VAL A 136 4.46 1.62 3.44
CA VAL A 136 5.82 1.88 3.86
C VAL A 136 6.53 0.56 3.99
N GLU A 137 7.67 0.44 3.31
CA GLU A 137 8.57 -0.68 3.49
C GLU A 137 9.67 -0.30 4.48
N VAL A 138 9.72 -1.03 5.60
CA VAL A 138 10.78 -0.91 6.59
C VAL A 138 11.68 -2.14 6.47
N CYS A 139 12.83 -1.98 5.81
CA CYS A 139 13.84 -3.02 5.67
C CYS A 139 14.63 -3.16 6.98
N SER A 140 14.56 -4.30 7.66
CA SER A 140 15.29 -4.49 8.91
C SER A 140 16.80 -4.60 8.68
N THR A 141 17.58 -3.85 9.46
CA THR A 141 19.02 -4.04 9.58
C THR A 141 19.37 -4.91 10.81
N THR A 142 18.34 -5.43 11.49
CA THR A 142 18.49 -6.20 12.72
C THR A 142 18.58 -7.70 12.42
N LEU A 143 19.62 -8.34 12.96
CA LEU A 143 19.85 -9.77 12.95
C LEU A 143 19.63 -10.35 14.35
N TRP A 144 19.04 -11.53 14.41
CA TRP A 144 19.01 -12.36 15.60
C TRP A 144 20.06 -13.46 15.45
N ILE A 145 20.92 -13.61 16.45
CA ILE A 145 21.78 -14.80 16.59
C ILE A 145 21.34 -15.57 17.82
N GLY A 146 20.99 -16.83 17.64
CA GLY A 146 20.54 -17.73 18.69
C GLY A 146 21.47 -18.92 18.92
N GLN A 147 21.13 -19.68 19.96
CA GLN A 147 21.89 -20.84 20.42
C GLN A 147 23.29 -20.49 20.96
N LEU A 148 23.50 -19.25 21.39
CA LEU A 148 24.74 -18.82 22.01
C LEU A 148 25.04 -19.61 23.28
N ASP A 149 26.32 -19.77 23.59
CA ASP A 149 26.76 -20.34 24.85
C ASP A 149 26.57 -19.31 25.99
N LYS A 150 26.37 -19.77 27.23
CA LYS A 150 26.21 -18.88 28.40
C LYS A 150 27.45 -18.02 28.66
N LYS A 151 28.63 -18.46 28.20
CA LYS A 151 29.89 -17.72 28.32
C LYS A 151 30.14 -16.77 27.15
N THR A 152 29.26 -16.75 26.14
CA THR A 152 29.41 -15.88 24.98
C THR A 152 29.36 -14.42 25.40
N GLN A 153 30.40 -13.69 25.06
CA GLN A 153 30.51 -12.26 25.31
C GLN A 153 30.14 -11.47 24.05
N GLN A 154 29.90 -10.18 24.24
CA GLN A 154 29.62 -9.28 23.12
C GLN A 154 30.77 -9.24 22.12
N SER A 155 32.03 -9.31 22.57
CA SER A 155 33.22 -9.37 21.71
C SER A 155 33.18 -10.55 20.73
N ASP A 156 32.68 -11.70 21.16
CA ASP A 156 32.62 -12.90 20.31
C ASP A 156 31.61 -12.71 19.16
N VAL A 157 30.53 -11.98 19.42
CA VAL A 157 29.52 -11.62 18.42
C VAL A 157 30.04 -10.54 17.47
N VAL A 158 30.81 -9.57 17.99
CA VAL A 158 31.50 -8.57 17.16
C VAL A 158 32.45 -9.27 16.20
N SER A 159 33.35 -10.13 16.68
CA SER A 159 34.31 -10.84 15.82
C SER A 159 33.65 -11.73 14.77
N LEU A 160 32.43 -12.23 15.02
CA LEU A 160 31.68 -12.98 14.02
C LEU A 160 31.09 -12.07 12.91
N LEU A 161 30.64 -10.86 13.26
CA LEU A 161 29.84 -10.03 12.36
C LEU A 161 30.60 -8.85 11.74
N GLU A 162 31.71 -8.41 12.33
CA GLU A 162 32.49 -7.28 11.83
C GLU A 162 33.09 -7.53 10.45
N GLU A 163 33.26 -8.81 10.04
CA GLU A 163 33.69 -9.16 8.68
C GLU A 163 32.68 -8.74 7.59
N PHE A 164 31.42 -8.52 7.94
CA PHE A 164 30.36 -8.17 6.98
C PHE A 164 30.13 -6.67 6.86
N GLY A 165 30.47 -5.90 7.90
CA GLY A 165 30.22 -4.47 7.94
C GLY A 165 30.13 -3.88 9.34
N GLN A 166 29.86 -2.59 9.40
CA GLN A 166 29.82 -1.84 10.66
C GLN A 166 28.59 -2.23 11.49
N ILE A 167 28.84 -2.54 12.76
CA ILE A 167 27.80 -2.82 13.75
C ILE A 167 27.41 -1.51 14.44
N GLU A 168 26.12 -1.20 14.45
CA GLU A 168 25.56 -0.03 15.15
C GLU A 168 25.36 -0.34 16.64
N SER A 169 24.74 -1.50 16.94
CA SER A 169 24.50 -1.92 18.32
C SER A 169 24.35 -3.42 18.47
N ILE A 170 24.67 -3.93 19.67
CA ILE A 170 24.43 -5.32 20.07
C ILE A 170 23.67 -5.33 21.38
N ASN A 171 22.59 -6.10 21.42
CA ASN A 171 21.82 -6.37 22.63
C ASN A 171 21.88 -7.86 22.97
N MET A 172 22.69 -8.21 23.96
CA MET A 172 22.85 -9.59 24.44
C MET A 172 21.68 -9.97 25.35
N ILE A 173 21.08 -11.14 25.13
CA ILE A 173 20.04 -11.74 26.00
C ILE A 173 20.52 -13.11 26.51
N PRO A 174 21.50 -13.17 27.42
CA PRO A 174 22.07 -14.44 27.91
C PRO A 174 21.05 -15.45 28.44
N PRO A 175 19.99 -15.05 29.19
CA PRO A 175 18.96 -16.00 29.64
C PRO A 175 18.21 -16.72 28.51
N ARG A 176 18.16 -16.11 27.31
CA ARG A 176 17.55 -16.72 26.11
C ARG A 176 18.58 -17.32 25.15
N GLY A 177 19.87 -17.23 25.48
CA GLY A 177 20.96 -17.71 24.63
C GLY A 177 20.96 -17.06 23.24
N CYS A 178 20.64 -15.77 23.17
CA CYS A 178 20.60 -15.05 21.89
C CYS A 178 21.08 -13.61 22.02
N ALA A 179 21.36 -12.98 20.87
CA ALA A 179 21.69 -11.57 20.75
C ALA A 179 20.93 -10.97 19.56
N TYR A 180 20.62 -9.69 19.65
CA TYR A 180 20.12 -8.89 18.54
C TYR A 180 21.19 -7.89 18.12
N ILE A 181 21.50 -7.86 16.82
CA ILE A 181 22.58 -7.06 16.27
C ILE A 181 22.00 -6.15 15.20
N VAL A 182 22.22 -4.85 15.35
CA VAL A 182 21.84 -3.85 14.35
C VAL A 182 23.07 -3.53 13.52
N MET A 183 22.98 -3.77 12.22
CA MET A 183 24.01 -3.34 11.26
C MET A 183 23.72 -1.93 10.78
N VAL A 184 24.76 -1.15 10.50
CA VAL A 184 24.59 0.21 9.95
C VAL A 184 23.98 0.15 8.55
N HIS A 185 24.36 -0.84 7.73
CA HIS A 185 23.85 -1.01 6.37
C HIS A 185 23.03 -2.29 6.22
N ARG A 186 21.89 -2.16 5.53
CA ARG A 186 21.01 -3.30 5.20
C ARG A 186 21.72 -4.37 4.37
N GLN A 187 22.59 -3.97 3.45
CA GLN A 187 23.33 -4.89 2.60
C GLN A 187 24.26 -5.80 3.42
N ASP A 188 24.90 -5.26 4.45
CA ASP A 188 25.80 -6.01 5.34
C ASP A 188 25.00 -7.03 6.15
N ALA A 189 23.84 -6.61 6.70
CA ALA A 189 22.91 -7.52 7.38
C ALA A 189 22.44 -8.66 6.48
N TYR A 190 22.07 -8.36 5.24
CA TYR A 190 21.64 -9.35 4.25
C TYR A 190 22.77 -10.33 3.88
N THR A 191 23.98 -9.82 3.69
CA THR A 191 25.16 -10.63 3.36
C THR A 191 25.52 -11.56 4.51
N ALA A 192 25.52 -11.05 5.74
CA ALA A 192 25.71 -11.84 6.95
C ALA A 192 24.67 -12.95 7.08
N LEU A 193 23.38 -12.62 6.94
CA LEU A 193 22.29 -13.58 7.00
C LEU A 193 22.45 -14.71 5.97
N ASN A 194 22.73 -14.37 4.72
CA ASN A 194 22.86 -15.36 3.65
C ASN A 194 24.07 -16.28 3.82
N LYS A 195 25.22 -15.74 4.25
CA LYS A 195 26.43 -16.53 4.47
C LYS A 195 26.25 -17.42 5.69
N LEU A 196 25.81 -16.86 6.82
CA LEU A 196 25.73 -17.56 8.10
C LEU A 196 24.56 -18.55 8.21
N SER A 197 23.48 -18.37 7.45
CA SER A 197 22.34 -19.31 7.45
C SER A 197 22.60 -20.62 6.70
N ARG A 198 23.56 -20.63 5.77
CA ARG A 198 23.87 -21.79 4.91
C ARG A 198 25.00 -22.67 5.46
N GLY A 199 25.78 -22.16 6.41
CA GLY A 199 26.93 -22.87 6.98
C GLY A 199 26.73 -23.29 8.44
N SER A 200 27.63 -24.15 8.92
CA SER A 200 27.69 -24.54 10.33
C SER A 200 28.67 -23.63 11.07
N TYR A 201 28.23 -22.41 11.36
CA TYR A 201 29.03 -21.42 12.07
C TYR A 201 28.98 -21.67 13.57
N ARG A 202 30.11 -21.42 14.25
CA ARG A 202 30.26 -21.66 15.68
C ARG A 202 30.79 -20.41 16.36
N VAL A 203 30.22 -20.10 17.52
CA VAL A 203 30.74 -19.12 18.46
C VAL A 203 31.12 -19.88 19.72
N ASN A 204 32.36 -19.72 20.20
CA ASN A 204 32.89 -20.50 21.32
C ASN A 204 32.67 -22.01 21.15
N GLN A 205 32.98 -22.53 19.96
CA GLN A 205 32.83 -23.94 19.57
C GLN A 205 31.38 -24.48 19.55
N LYS A 206 30.37 -23.66 19.89
CA LYS A 206 28.96 -24.05 19.84
C LYS A 206 28.30 -23.57 18.54
N PRO A 207 27.56 -24.43 17.82
CA PRO A 207 26.80 -24.01 16.65
C PRO A 207 25.79 -22.91 16.98
N VAL A 208 25.70 -21.91 16.12
CA VAL A 208 24.74 -20.81 16.24
C VAL A 208 23.73 -20.82 15.11
N LYS A 209 22.59 -20.17 15.32
CA LYS A 209 21.60 -19.88 14.27
C LYS A 209 21.49 -18.39 14.05
N ILE A 210 21.23 -18.00 12.82
CA ILE A 210 20.96 -16.61 12.45
C ILE A 210 19.59 -16.49 11.80
N ALA A 211 18.92 -15.37 12.00
CA ALA A 211 17.70 -14.98 11.29
C ALA A 211 17.62 -13.46 11.19
N CYS A 212 16.82 -12.94 10.26
CA CYS A 212 16.41 -11.54 10.34
C CYS A 212 15.46 -11.36 11.53
N ALA A 213 15.58 -10.21 12.20
CA ALA A 213 14.75 -9.87 13.34
C ALA A 213 13.89 -8.65 13.04
N LEU A 214 12.69 -8.62 13.61
CA LEU A 214 11.86 -7.42 13.61
C LEU A 214 12.62 -6.30 14.34
N ASN A 215 12.76 -5.16 13.68
CA ASN A 215 13.44 -4.00 14.26
C ASN A 215 12.65 -3.42 15.43
N LYS A 216 13.37 -2.90 16.43
CA LYS A 216 12.80 -2.44 17.71
C LYS A 216 11.78 -1.31 17.51
N GLY A 217 12.03 -0.46 16.51
CA GLY A 217 11.19 0.66 16.13
C GLY A 217 9.74 0.32 15.75
N ILE A 218 9.48 -0.91 15.30
CA ILE A 218 8.14 -1.28 14.84
C ILE A 218 7.15 -1.37 16.00
N LYS A 219 6.12 -0.52 15.95
CA LYS A 219 5.02 -0.49 16.91
C LYS A 219 4.31 -1.84 17.00
N SER A 220 3.81 -2.16 18.19
CA SER A 220 3.09 -3.41 18.47
C SER A 220 1.92 -3.67 17.50
N THR A 221 1.21 -2.61 17.11
CA THR A 221 0.10 -2.65 16.14
C THR A 221 0.52 -3.03 14.72
N HIS A 222 1.80 -2.86 14.38
CA HIS A 222 2.37 -3.08 13.04
C HIS A 222 3.16 -4.37 12.92
N LYS A 223 3.43 -5.09 14.02
CA LYS A 223 4.15 -6.38 14.01
C LYS A 223 3.53 -7.44 13.10
N LYS A 224 2.21 -7.38 12.89
CA LYS A 224 1.48 -8.29 11.98
C LYS A 224 1.82 -8.11 10.50
N PHE A 225 2.54 -7.05 10.15
CA PHE A 225 2.99 -6.76 8.78
C PHE A 225 4.44 -7.19 8.52
N TRP A 226 5.06 -7.85 9.49
CA TRP A 226 6.42 -8.37 9.37
C TRP A 226 6.47 -9.61 8.48
N ASP A 227 7.30 -9.53 7.45
CA ASP A 227 7.73 -10.67 6.65
C ASP A 227 9.10 -11.13 7.16
N VAL A 228 9.11 -12.30 7.81
CA VAL A 228 10.33 -12.88 8.40
C VAL A 228 11.32 -13.38 7.35
N GLU A 229 10.84 -13.81 6.18
CA GLU A 229 11.69 -14.37 5.13
C GLU A 229 12.44 -13.25 4.41
N GLN A 230 11.74 -12.15 4.12
CA GLN A 230 12.34 -10.99 3.47
C GLN A 230 13.06 -10.09 4.47
N GLY A 231 12.67 -10.12 5.74
CA GLY A 231 13.19 -9.21 6.75
C GLY A 231 12.66 -7.79 6.57
N VAL A 232 11.41 -7.65 6.14
CA VAL A 232 10.76 -6.37 5.80
C VAL A 232 9.42 -6.25 6.50
N THR A 233 9.08 -5.05 6.99
CA THR A 233 7.73 -4.74 7.47
C THR A 233 6.98 -3.93 6.42
N TYR A 234 5.87 -4.46 5.91
CA TYR A 234 5.04 -3.84 4.86
C TYR A 234 3.81 -3.14 5.48
N ILE A 235 3.95 -1.90 5.92
CA ILE A 235 2.88 -1.19 6.67
C ILE A 235 2.04 -0.33 5.72
N PRO A 236 0.72 -0.57 5.55
CA PRO A 236 -0.13 0.31 4.76
C PRO A 236 -0.04 1.77 5.24
N TRP A 237 0.17 2.73 4.34
CA TRP A 237 0.33 4.15 4.66
C TRP A 237 -0.88 4.72 5.43
N THR A 238 -2.09 4.21 5.15
CA THR A 238 -3.32 4.52 5.91
C THR A 238 -3.25 4.18 7.40
N LYS A 239 -2.26 3.39 7.83
CA LYS A 239 -1.99 3.00 9.21
C LYS A 239 -0.72 3.64 9.78
N VAL A 240 0.00 4.43 8.98
CA VAL A 240 1.21 5.12 9.38
C VAL A 240 0.86 6.53 9.82
N ARG A 241 1.40 6.95 10.96
CA ARG A 241 1.47 8.36 11.35
C ARG A 241 2.87 8.88 11.05
N VAL A 242 2.98 10.13 10.61
CA VAL A 242 4.27 10.75 10.25
C VAL A 242 5.25 10.73 11.44
N GLU A 243 4.74 10.98 12.65
CA GLU A 243 5.51 10.89 13.91
C GLU A 243 6.07 9.49 14.21
N ASP A 244 5.55 8.44 13.57
CA ASP A 244 6.02 7.06 13.78
C ASP A 244 7.22 6.73 12.88
N LEU A 245 7.47 7.49 11.82
CA LEU A 245 8.51 7.19 10.82
C LEU A 245 9.92 7.20 11.40
N GLU A 246 10.23 8.18 12.26
CA GLU A 246 11.53 8.25 12.93
C GLU A 246 11.77 6.99 13.77
N SER A 247 10.76 6.56 14.53
CA SER A 247 10.88 5.33 15.33
C SER A 247 11.12 4.09 14.47
N TYR A 248 10.55 3.99 13.27
CA TYR A 248 10.75 2.83 12.39
C TYR A 248 12.20 2.66 11.91
N GLN A 249 13.01 3.72 11.96
CA GLN A 249 14.42 3.66 11.62
C GLN A 249 15.28 3.05 12.75
N GLU A 250 14.74 2.84 13.96
CA GLU A 250 15.44 2.12 15.02
C GLU A 250 15.62 0.64 14.64
N GLY A 251 16.79 0.30 14.08
CA GLY A 251 17.16 -1.02 13.59
C GLY A 251 16.60 -1.38 12.22
N GLY A 252 16.16 -0.39 11.45
CA GLY A 252 15.60 -0.56 10.11
C GLY A 252 15.86 0.66 9.22
N ILE A 253 15.64 0.49 7.92
CA ILE A 253 15.75 1.55 6.92
C ILE A 253 14.42 1.67 6.19
N LEU A 254 13.90 2.89 6.08
CA LEU A 254 12.74 3.20 5.26
C LEU A 254 13.17 3.21 3.79
N ASP A 255 12.50 2.44 2.95
CA ASP A 255 12.74 2.54 1.51
C ASP A 255 12.21 3.88 0.99
N ALA A 256 13.12 4.73 0.52
CA ALA A 256 12.81 6.08 0.04
C ALA A 256 11.86 6.07 -1.16
N ASP A 257 11.88 5.01 -1.98
CA ASP A 257 10.97 4.85 -3.12
C ASP A 257 9.54 4.47 -2.69
N THR A 258 9.35 4.15 -1.39
CA THR A 258 8.07 3.80 -0.77
C THR A 258 7.55 4.88 0.19
N LEU A 259 8.38 5.90 0.47
CA LEU A 259 7.93 7.10 1.16
C LEU A 259 7.10 7.92 0.18
N ASN A 260 5.82 8.11 0.51
CA ASN A 260 4.86 8.79 -0.37
C ASN A 260 5.43 10.15 -0.86
N PRO A 261 5.68 10.34 -2.16
CA PRO A 261 5.87 11.68 -2.70
C PRO A 261 4.50 12.34 -2.67
N GLY A 262 4.33 13.33 -1.80
CA GLY A 262 3.08 14.06 -1.64
C GLY A 262 2.52 14.61 -2.95
#